data_AF-A0A2V6J708-F1
#
_entry.id   AF-A0A2V6J708-F1
#
_cell.length_a   1.000
_cell.length_b   1.000
_cell.length_c   1.000
_cell.angle_alpha   90.00
_cell.angle_beta   90.00
_cell.angle_gamma   90.00
#
_symmetry.space_group_name_H-M   'P 1'
#
loop_
_entity.id
_entity.type
_entity.pdbx_description
1 polymer ?
#
loop_
_entity_poly.entity_id
_entity_poly.type
_entity_poly.pdbx_seq_one_letter_code
_entity_poly.pdbx_strand_id
1 'polypeptide(L)'
;MPTTTTAPAATKTTATPAAAKTAKPHKPLPAPNSDFYYLYETLPAEELAIVKRVREFMETKVAPVITDYWVRDQFPFELLPAVKELGIGGLAMKGYGCAGGSLALLGFVQME
;
A
#
# COMPACT_ATOMS: atom_id res chain seq x y z
N MET A 1 -48.56 27.32 -27.72
CA MET A 1 -48.33 26.09 -28.49
C MET A 1 -47.31 25.24 -27.74
N PRO A 2 -47.74 24.22 -26.99
CA PRO A 2 -46.82 23.27 -26.37
C PRO A 2 -46.43 22.20 -27.40
N THR A 3 -45.14 22.00 -27.65
CA THR A 3 -44.64 20.84 -28.38
C THR A 3 -44.36 19.71 -27.40
N THR A 4 -45.26 18.74 -27.36
CA THR A 4 -45.06 17.45 -26.69
C THR A 4 -44.09 16.62 -27.52
N THR A 5 -42.85 16.46 -27.05
CA THR A 5 -41.93 15.42 -27.55
C THR A 5 -42.05 14.20 -26.66
N THR A 6 -42.70 13.17 -27.19
CA THR A 6 -42.77 11.82 -26.62
C THR A 6 -41.41 11.13 -26.76
N ALA A 7 -40.82 10.69 -25.64
CA ALA A 7 -39.65 9.80 -25.61
C ALA A 7 -40.12 8.33 -25.64
N PRO A 8 -39.49 7.43 -26.43
CA PRO A 8 -39.87 6.02 -26.46
C PRO A 8 -39.22 5.24 -25.31
N ALA A 9 -39.95 4.22 -24.85
CA ALA A 9 -39.60 3.33 -23.77
C ALA A 9 -38.33 2.50 -24.06
N ALA A 10 -37.43 2.44 -23.07
CA ALA A 10 -36.24 1.60 -23.13
C ALA A 10 -36.61 0.13 -22.89
N THR A 11 -36.35 -0.70 -23.91
CA THR A 11 -36.46 -2.16 -23.88
C THR A 11 -35.47 -2.73 -22.85
N LYS A 12 -35.98 -3.42 -21.83
CA LYS A 12 -35.14 -4.23 -20.92
C LYS A 12 -34.68 -5.49 -21.65
N THR A 13 -33.43 -5.51 -22.11
CA THR A 13 -32.78 -6.74 -22.55
C THR A 13 -32.31 -7.52 -21.33
N THR A 14 -33.11 -8.49 -20.91
CA THR A 14 -32.72 -9.49 -19.91
C THR A 14 -31.78 -10.49 -20.58
N ALA A 15 -30.47 -10.35 -20.36
CA ALA A 15 -29.50 -11.36 -20.78
C ALA A 15 -29.51 -12.51 -19.75
N THR A 16 -29.88 -13.71 -20.21
CA THR A 16 -29.73 -14.97 -19.49
C THR A 16 -28.27 -15.21 -19.13
N PRO A 17 -27.92 -15.63 -17.90
CA PRO A 17 -26.55 -16.00 -17.60
C PRO A 17 -26.26 -17.36 -18.25
N ALA A 18 -25.33 -17.37 -19.21
CA ALA A 18 -24.75 -18.60 -19.72
C ALA A 18 -23.98 -19.30 -18.60
N ALA A 19 -24.21 -20.60 -18.42
CA ALA A 19 -23.60 -21.41 -17.39
C ALA A 19 -22.06 -21.33 -17.42
N ALA A 20 -21.47 -20.81 -16.35
CA ALA A 20 -20.03 -20.75 -16.16
C ALA A 20 -19.48 -22.18 -16.02
N LYS A 21 -18.61 -22.58 -16.94
CA LYS A 21 -17.81 -23.81 -16.80
C LYS A 21 -16.93 -23.67 -15.56
N THR A 22 -17.00 -24.64 -14.67
CA THR A 22 -16.19 -24.72 -13.44
C THR A 22 -14.71 -24.67 -13.80
N ALA A 23 -14.05 -23.55 -13.49
CA ALA A 23 -12.63 -23.36 -13.71
C ALA A 23 -11.82 -24.27 -12.78
N LYS A 24 -10.86 -25.01 -13.33
CA LYS A 24 -9.88 -25.78 -12.55
C LYS A 24 -9.14 -24.84 -11.58
N PRO A 25 -8.85 -25.26 -10.33
CA PRO A 25 -8.16 -24.41 -9.38
C PRO A 25 -6.78 -24.02 -9.94
N HIS A 26 -6.54 -22.72 -10.05
CA HIS A 26 -5.26 -22.20 -10.49
C HIS A 26 -4.24 -22.39 -9.37
N LYS A 27 -3.04 -22.88 -9.70
CA LYS A 27 -1.93 -22.93 -8.74
C LYS A 27 -1.69 -21.50 -8.24
N PRO A 28 -1.53 -21.28 -6.91
CA PRO A 28 -1.26 -19.94 -6.40
C PRO A 28 0.01 -19.40 -7.05
N LEU A 29 -0.07 -18.17 -7.54
CA LEU A 29 1.07 -17.45 -8.10
C LEU A 29 2.08 -17.17 -6.97
N PRO A 30 3.39 -17.12 -7.29
CA PRO A 30 4.37 -16.66 -6.32
C PRO A 30 4.05 -15.22 -5.88
N ALA A 31 4.54 -14.84 -4.69
CA ALA A 31 4.41 -13.48 -4.21
C ALA A 31 5.02 -12.51 -5.24
N PRO A 32 4.36 -11.37 -5.53
CA PRO A 32 4.92 -10.38 -6.43
C PRO A 32 6.24 -9.84 -5.89
N ASN A 33 7.31 -9.92 -6.69
CA ASN A 33 8.54 -9.17 -6.41
C ASN A 33 8.45 -7.83 -7.14
N SER A 34 8.37 -6.73 -6.38
CA SER A 34 8.36 -5.36 -6.93
C SER A 34 9.76 -4.85 -7.30
N ASP A 35 10.83 -5.44 -6.76
CA ASP A 35 12.21 -5.05 -7.04
C ASP A 35 12.83 -5.94 -8.13
N PHE A 36 12.59 -5.57 -9.38
CA PHE A 36 13.10 -6.28 -10.56
C PHE A 36 14.59 -6.04 -10.83
N TYR A 37 15.13 -4.93 -10.32
CA TYR A 37 16.52 -4.51 -10.56
C TYR A 37 17.43 -4.70 -9.35
N TYR A 38 16.92 -5.33 -8.28
CA TYR A 38 17.67 -5.57 -7.05
C TYR A 38 18.21 -4.25 -6.44
N LEU A 39 17.42 -3.18 -6.53
CA LEU A 39 17.78 -1.86 -6.01
C LEU A 39 18.05 -1.90 -4.51
N TYR A 40 17.33 -2.74 -3.75
CA TYR A 40 17.57 -2.90 -2.32
C TYR A 40 18.97 -3.47 -2.02
N GLU A 41 19.57 -4.24 -2.93
CA GLU A 41 20.91 -4.81 -2.75
C GLU A 41 22.03 -3.77 -2.98
N THR A 42 21.69 -2.58 -3.49
CA THR A 42 22.64 -1.47 -3.61
C THR A 42 22.90 -0.76 -2.28
N LEU A 43 22.04 -0.99 -1.27
CA LEU A 43 22.26 -0.45 0.07
C LEU A 43 23.25 -1.29 0.87
N PRO A 44 24.01 -0.66 1.78
CA PRO A 44 24.71 -1.38 2.83
C PRO A 44 23.77 -2.27 3.64
N ALA A 45 24.29 -3.40 4.14
CA ALA A 45 23.49 -4.42 4.83
C ALA A 45 22.75 -3.87 6.06
N GLU A 46 23.35 -2.92 6.77
CA GLU A 46 22.76 -2.23 7.91
C GLU A 46 21.56 -1.35 7.52
N GLU A 47 21.62 -0.67 6.38
CA GLU A 47 20.54 0.18 5.88
C GLU A 47 19.42 -0.68 5.30
N LEU A 48 19.76 -1.75 4.58
CA LEU A 48 18.81 -2.73 4.11
C LEU A 48 18.01 -3.37 5.26
N ALA A 49 18.65 -3.63 6.40
CA ALA A 49 17.98 -4.16 7.58
C ALA A 49 16.94 -3.17 8.16
N ILE A 50 17.19 -1.86 8.04
CA ILE A 50 16.23 -0.82 8.44
C ILE A 50 15.01 -0.87 7.51
N VAL A 51 15.22 -0.88 6.19
CA VAL A 51 14.12 -0.97 5.21
C VAL A 51 13.23 -2.18 5.47
N LYS A 52 13.83 -3.36 5.68
CA LYS A 52 13.08 -4.59 5.98
C LYS A 52 12.24 -4.48 7.26
N ARG A 53 12.77 -3.84 8.30
CA ARG A 53 12.03 -3.60 9.56
C ARG A 53 10.85 -2.65 9.34
N VAL A 54 11.02 -1.62 8.52
CA VAL A 54 9.93 -0.69 8.16
C VAL A 54 8.84 -1.44 7.38
N ARG A 55 9.20 -2.26 6.40
CA ARG A 55 8.24 -3.09 5.65
C ARG A 55 7.40 -3.95 6.58
N GLU A 56 8.06 -4.68 7.48
CA GLU A 56 7.36 -5.53 8.45
C GLU A 56 6.41 -4.72 9.34
N PHE A 57 6.82 -3.52 9.77
CA PHE A 57 5.95 -2.62 10.52
C PHE A 57 4.72 -2.18 9.71
N MET A 58 4.91 -1.79 8.45
CA MET A 58 3.82 -1.37 7.56
C MET A 58 2.82 -2.51 7.34
N GLU A 59 3.29 -3.73 7.09
CA GLU A 59 2.45 -4.91 6.85
C GLU A 59 1.71 -5.37 8.12
N THR A 60 2.36 -5.35 9.28
CA THR A 60 1.81 -5.94 10.51
C THR A 60 1.02 -4.96 11.38
N LYS A 61 1.36 -3.66 11.37
CA LYS A 61 0.75 -2.64 12.23
C LYS A 61 -0.12 -1.66 11.45
N VAL A 62 0.30 -1.25 10.25
CA VAL A 62 -0.38 -0.18 9.49
C VAL A 62 -1.47 -0.75 8.58
N ALA A 63 -1.15 -1.75 7.75
CA ALA A 63 -2.08 -2.33 6.78
C ALA A 63 -3.43 -2.79 7.37
N PRO A 64 -3.51 -3.37 8.59
CA PRO A 64 -4.79 -3.80 9.16
C PRO A 64 -5.73 -2.65 9.54
N VAL A 65 -5.19 -1.48 9.92
CA VAL A 65 -5.97 -0.36 10.48
C VAL A 65 -6.19 0.78 9.48
N ILE A 66 -5.29 0.94 8.51
CA ILE A 66 -5.22 2.14 7.67
C ILE A 66 -6.50 2.38 6.87
N THR A 67 -7.16 1.32 6.38
CA THR A 67 -8.38 1.45 5.56
C THR A 67 -9.50 2.17 6.32
N ASP A 68 -9.69 1.83 7.59
CA ASP A 68 -10.75 2.40 8.42
C ASP A 68 -10.45 3.87 8.79
N TYR A 69 -9.20 4.18 9.15
CA TYR A 69 -8.76 5.56 9.39
C TYR A 69 -8.83 6.43 8.13
N TRP A 70 -8.50 5.87 6.96
CA TRP A 70 -8.57 6.58 5.69
C TRP A 70 -10.03 6.94 5.34
N VAL A 71 -10.97 6.03 5.54
CA VAL A 71 -12.41 6.30 5.31
C VAL A 71 -12.97 7.34 6.29
N ARG A 72 -12.45 7.39 7.52
CA ARG A 72 -12.88 8.31 8.57
C ARG A 72 -12.20 9.68 8.52
N ASP A 73 -11.25 9.90 7.61
CA ASP A 73 -10.39 11.10 7.56
C ASP A 73 -9.73 11.42 8.92
N GLN A 74 -9.30 10.37 9.63
CA GLN A 74 -8.74 10.49 10.99
C GLN A 74 -7.30 10.01 11.06
N PHE A 75 -6.56 10.58 12.02
CA PHE A 75 -5.17 10.18 12.28
C PHE A 75 -5.08 9.05 13.33
N PRO A 76 -4.33 7.96 13.06
CA PRO A 76 -4.15 6.85 13.98
C PRO A 76 -3.12 7.14 15.07
N PHE A 77 -3.52 7.87 16.11
CA PHE A 77 -2.65 8.21 17.25
C PHE A 77 -2.07 6.99 17.98
N GLU A 78 -2.75 5.85 17.92
CA GLU A 78 -2.30 4.58 18.51
C GLU A 78 -1.01 4.03 17.88
N LEU A 79 -0.68 4.43 16.65
CA LEU A 79 0.54 3.99 15.98
C LEU A 79 1.76 4.80 16.43
N LEU A 80 1.59 6.00 17.02
CA LEU A 80 2.70 6.89 17.38
C LEU A 80 3.75 6.24 18.30
N PRO A 81 3.38 5.51 19.37
CA PRO A 81 4.37 4.84 20.21
C PRO A 81 5.21 3.82 19.43
N ALA A 82 4.57 3.05 18.56
CA ALA A 82 5.25 2.04 17.76
C ALA A 82 6.16 2.67 16.68
N VAL A 83 5.75 3.78 16.07
CA VAL A 83 6.61 4.57 15.15
C VAL A 83 7.82 5.16 15.88
N LYS A 84 7.64 5.62 17.12
CA LYS A 84 8.76 6.07 17.96
C LYS A 84 9.76 4.95 18.22
N GLU A 85 9.28 3.75 18.57
CA GLU A 85 10.11 2.57 18.79
C GLU A 85 10.83 2.10 17.51
N LEU A 86 10.20 2.27 16.35
CA LEU A 86 10.79 1.96 15.05
C LEU A 86 12.05 2.80 14.76
N GLY A 87 12.13 4.02 15.31
CA GLY A 87 13.36 4.80 15.34
C GLY A 87 13.77 5.40 13.99
N ILE A 88 12.83 5.66 13.08
CA ILE A 88 13.09 6.22 11.74
C ILE A 88 13.06 7.77 11.70
N GLY A 89 12.90 8.43 12.85
CA GLY A 89 12.85 9.88 12.95
C GLY A 89 14.20 10.52 12.59
N GLY A 90 14.19 11.45 11.63
CA GLY A 90 15.40 12.17 11.22
C GLY A 90 16.39 11.34 10.39
N LEU A 91 15.89 10.41 9.57
CA LEU A 91 16.73 9.75 8.56
C LEU A 91 17.43 10.79 7.67
N ALA A 92 18.66 10.47 7.25
CA ALA A 92 19.58 11.35 6.53
C ALA A 92 20.06 12.60 7.30
N MET A 93 19.69 12.78 8.57
CA MET A 93 20.18 13.87 9.43
C MET A 93 21.14 13.37 10.52
N LYS A 94 22.24 14.10 10.72
CA LYS A 94 23.26 13.75 11.74
C LYS A 94 23.10 14.63 13.00
N GLY A 95 23.22 14.00 14.17
CA GLY A 95 23.14 14.67 15.47
C GLY A 95 21.73 14.67 16.07
N TYR A 96 21.53 15.38 17.19
CA TYR A 96 20.22 15.66 17.82
C TYR A 96 19.34 14.44 18.17
N GLY A 97 19.92 13.24 18.25
CA GLY A 97 19.16 11.99 18.45
C GLY A 97 18.43 11.49 17.21
N CYS A 98 18.76 12.00 16.02
CA CYS A 98 18.24 11.53 14.73
C CYS A 98 18.83 10.18 14.31
N ALA A 99 18.05 9.41 13.55
CA ALA A 99 18.44 8.08 13.08
C ALA A 99 19.66 8.06 12.15
N GLY A 100 19.95 9.16 11.44
CA GLY A 100 21.07 9.24 10.52
C GLY A 100 20.88 8.41 9.25
N GLY A 101 21.96 7.84 8.74
CA GLY A 101 21.98 7.06 7.50
C GLY A 101 22.14 7.90 6.22
N SER A 102 22.03 7.22 5.09
CA SER A 102 22.18 7.80 3.76
C SER A 102 20.89 8.44 3.23
N LEU A 103 21.03 9.29 2.22
CA LEU A 103 19.87 9.84 1.50
C LEU A 103 19.13 8.75 0.69
N ALA A 104 19.86 7.72 0.25
CA ALA A 104 19.28 6.56 -0.40
C ALA A 104 18.35 5.82 0.57
N LEU A 105 18.82 5.54 1.80
CA LEU A 105 17.99 4.93 2.84
C LEU A 105 16.70 5.71 3.10
N LEU A 106 16.78 7.04 3.22
CA LEU A 106 15.58 7.88 3.37
C LEU A 106 14.59 7.65 2.23
N GLY A 107 15.07 7.63 0.98
CA GLY A 107 14.25 7.39 -0.19
C GLY A 107 13.59 6.01 -0.19
N PHE A 108 14.33 4.96 0.15
CA PHE A 108 13.76 3.61 0.24
C PHE A 108 12.73 3.49 1.36
N VAL A 109 12.99 4.07 2.54
CA VAL A 109 12.04 4.05 3.65
C VAL A 109 10.73 4.78 3.33
N GLN A 110 10.76 5.84 2.51
CA GLN A 110 9.54 6.53 2.06
C GLN A 110 8.69 5.72 1.09
N MET A 111 9.25 4.70 0.45
CA MET A 111 8.55 3.84 -0.52
C MET A 111 7.93 2.59 0.12
N GLU A 112 8.28 2.29 1.38
CA GLU A 112 7.67 1.22 2.19
C GLU A 112 6.33 1.67 2.78
#